data_AF-A0A821SI06-F1
#
_entry.id   AF-A0A821SI06-F1
#
_cell.length_a   1.000
_cell.length_b   1.000
_cell.length_c   1.000
_cell.angle_alpha   90.00
_cell.angle_beta   90.00
_cell.angle_gamma   90.00
#
_symmetry.space_group_name_H-M   'P 1'
#
loop_
_entity.id
_entity.type
_entity.pdbx_description
1 polymer ?
#
loop_
_entity_poly.entity_id
_entity_poly.type
_entity_poly.pdbx_seq_one_letter_code
_entity_poly.pdbx_strand_id
1 'polypeptide(L)'
;LLTIIRHTFNREDYRFVLQIYIHPKDKSLLVSTQEHPFQDCHNDSICTDDIKSDGLVKFTCSEMMIEQKWTHITLVWAKGMLKNSAVTLYINGKQIAVQKVNFYIKQKKKR
;
A
#
# COMPACT_ATOMS: atom_id res chain seq x y z
N LEU A 1 -4.13 1.45 -11.07
CA LEU A 1 -2.92 1.53 -10.22
C LEU A 1 -2.82 2.96 -9.71
N LEU A 2 -2.73 3.16 -8.39
CA LEU A 2 -2.40 4.45 -7.78
C LEU A 2 -1.02 4.35 -7.13
N THR A 3 -0.13 5.28 -7.45
CA THR A 3 1.26 5.25 -7.00
C THR A 3 1.71 6.64 -6.57
N ILE A 4 2.37 6.72 -5.41
CA ILE A 4 3.03 7.93 -4.93
C ILE A 4 4.53 7.76 -5.08
N ILE A 5 5.14 8.73 -5.78
CA ILE A 5 6.58 8.82 -5.99
C ILE A 5 7.10 10.03 -5.20
N ARG A 6 8.18 9.83 -4.44
CA ARG A 6 8.91 10.88 -3.75
C ARG A 6 10.21 11.16 -4.49
N HIS A 7 10.44 12.43 -4.81
CA HIS A 7 11.75 12.92 -5.23
C HIS A 7 12.56 13.37 -4.00
N THR A 8 13.80 12.91 -3.88
CA THR A 8 14.70 13.32 -2.80
C THR A 8 15.85 14.15 -3.35
N PHE A 9 15.79 15.48 -3.18
CA PHE A 9 16.75 16.44 -3.75
C PHE A 9 18.23 16.06 -3.48
N ASN A 10 18.56 15.60 -2.27
CA ASN A 10 19.94 15.27 -1.89
C ASN A 10 20.50 13.98 -2.54
N ARG A 11 19.66 13.18 -3.20
CA ARG A 11 20.05 11.90 -3.79
C ARG A 11 19.85 11.84 -5.30
N GLU A 12 19.25 12.88 -5.87
CA GLU A 12 18.83 12.91 -7.29
C GLU A 12 18.08 11.64 -7.71
N ASP A 13 17.35 11.03 -6.76
CA ASP A 13 16.64 9.77 -6.97
C ASP A 13 15.12 9.93 -6.75
N TYR A 14 14.35 9.31 -7.64
CA TYR A 14 12.92 9.10 -7.46
C TYR A 14 12.71 7.74 -6.82
N ARG A 15 11.84 7.68 -5.82
CA ARG A 15 11.49 6.44 -5.14
C ARG A 15 9.99 6.30 -5.04
N PHE A 16 9.52 5.08 -5.25
CA PHE A 16 8.17 4.73 -4.86
C PHE A 16 8.07 4.73 -3.34
N VAL A 17 6.97 5.25 -2.80
CA VAL A 17 6.76 5.31 -1.34
C VAL A 17 5.40 4.77 -0.92
N LEU A 18 4.45 4.71 -1.86
CA LEU A 18 3.16 4.05 -1.70
C LEU A 18 2.68 3.56 -3.07
N GLN A 19 2.19 2.33 -3.12
CA GLN A 19 1.53 1.79 -4.30
C GLN A 19 0.25 1.04 -3.90
N ILE A 20 -0.81 1.23 -4.66
CA ILE A 20 -2.13 0.64 -4.44
C ILE A 20 -2.62 0.02 -5.75
N TYR A 21 -2.86 -1.28 -5.72
CA TYR A 21 -3.29 -2.08 -6.86
C TYR A 21 -4.63 -2.71 -6.58
N ILE A 22 -5.58 -2.45 -7.47
CA ILE A 22 -6.87 -3.13 -7.48
C ILE A 22 -6.73 -4.31 -8.43
N HIS A 23 -7.05 -5.51 -7.94
CA HIS A 23 -7.13 -6.74 -8.72
C HIS A 23 -8.61 -7.16 -8.81
N PRO A 24 -9.33 -6.70 -9.86
CA PRO A 24 -10.74 -7.02 -10.08
C PRO A 24 -11.04 -8.51 -10.07
N LYS A 25 -10.23 -9.29 -10.82
CA LYS A 25 -10.40 -10.73 -11.01
C LYS A 25 -10.34 -11.48 -9.69
N ASP A 26 -9.38 -11.10 -8.85
CA ASP A 26 -9.13 -11.75 -7.56
C ASP A 26 -9.93 -11.10 -6.42
N LYS A 27 -10.76 -10.09 -6.73
CA LYS A 27 -11.51 -9.27 -5.77
C LYS A 27 -10.62 -8.83 -4.60
N SER A 28 -9.45 -8.29 -4.93
CA SER A 28 -8.45 -7.92 -3.93
C SER A 28 -7.82 -6.56 -4.18
N LEU A 29 -7.31 -5.99 -3.09
CA LEU A 29 -6.59 -4.73 -3.06
C LEU A 29 -5.22 -4.96 -2.42
N LEU A 30 -4.16 -4.70 -3.16
CA LEU A 30 -2.79 -4.73 -2.67
C LEU A 30 -2.32 -3.32 -2.34
N VAL A 31 -1.66 -3.17 -1.20
CA VAL A 31 -1.12 -1.91 -0.70
C VAL A 31 0.33 -2.16 -0.30
N SER A 32 1.26 -1.44 -0.92
CA SER A 32 2.69 -1.51 -0.60
C SER A 32 3.20 -0.15 -0.16
N THR A 33 3.96 -0.10 0.93
CA THR A 33 4.76 1.06 1.34
C THR A 33 6.26 0.81 1.23
N GLN A 34 6.67 -0.17 0.42
CA GLN A 34 8.07 -0.47 0.22
C GLN A 34 8.72 0.60 -0.65
N GLU A 35 9.85 1.12 -0.15
CA GLU A 35 10.63 2.08 -0.92
C GLU A 35 11.56 1.35 -1.89
N HIS A 36 11.37 1.56 -3.19
CA HIS A 36 12.27 1.09 -4.23
C HIS A 36 12.58 2.21 -5.26
N PRO A 37 13.75 2.18 -5.90
CA PRO A 37 14.12 3.12 -6.95
C PRO A 37 13.12 3.13 -8.11
N PHE A 38 12.85 4.33 -8.66
CA PHE A 38 11.93 4.48 -9.79
C PHE A 38 12.36 3.64 -11.01
N GLN A 39 13.67 3.55 -11.21
CA GLN A 39 14.29 2.87 -12.35
C GLN A 39 14.11 1.34 -12.35
N ASP A 40 13.81 0.75 -11.19
CA ASP A 40 13.63 -0.70 -11.04
C ASP A 40 12.22 -1.16 -11.45
N CYS A 41 11.32 -0.22 -11.75
CA CYS A 41 9.95 -0.53 -12.16
C CYS A 41 9.89 -0.87 -13.65
N HIS A 42 10.39 -2.06 -14.01
CA HIS A 42 10.39 -2.52 -15.39
C HIS A 42 9.08 -3.17 -15.84
N ASN A 43 8.14 -3.42 -14.91
CA ASN A 43 6.81 -3.93 -15.20
C ASN A 43 5.82 -3.38 -14.17
N ASP A 44 4.62 -3.04 -14.61
CA ASP A 44 3.53 -2.44 -13.83
C ASP A 44 2.95 -3.37 -12.73
N SER A 45 3.76 -4.16 -12.03
CA SER A 45 3.34 -5.09 -10.99
C SER A 45 4.10 -4.84 -9.70
N ILE A 46 3.37 -4.76 -8.59
CA ILE A 46 3.98 -5.14 -7.30
C ILE A 46 4.43 -6.58 -7.49
N CYS A 47 5.68 -6.88 -7.17
CA CYS A 47 6.13 -8.26 -7.06
C CYS A 47 5.33 -8.92 -5.94
N THR A 48 4.25 -9.62 -6.31
CA THR A 48 3.33 -10.27 -5.36
C THR A 48 3.91 -11.52 -4.74
N ASP A 49 5.06 -11.97 -5.25
CA ASP A 49 5.70 -13.20 -4.81
C ASP A 49 6.17 -13.11 -3.35
N ASP A 50 6.34 -11.89 -2.83
CA ASP A 50 6.70 -11.60 -1.45
C ASP A 50 5.59 -10.90 -0.67
N ILE A 51 4.31 -11.33 -0.72
CA ILE A 51 3.24 -10.79 0.16
C ILE A 51 3.59 -10.85 1.67
N LYS A 52 4.60 -11.64 2.05
CA LYS A 52 5.14 -11.71 3.43
C LYS A 52 6.20 -10.66 3.75
N SER A 53 6.56 -9.81 2.79
CA SER A 53 7.54 -8.75 3.01
C SER A 53 6.90 -7.60 3.79
N ASP A 54 7.67 -7.05 4.73
CA ASP A 54 7.22 -5.95 5.57
C ASP A 54 6.77 -4.75 4.71
N GLY A 55 5.61 -4.18 5.05
CA GLY A 55 5.03 -3.04 4.33
C GLY A 55 4.14 -3.40 3.13
N LEU A 56 3.95 -4.69 2.81
CA LEU A 56 2.99 -5.17 1.83
C LEU A 56 1.76 -5.78 2.53
N VAL A 57 0.56 -5.42 2.06
CA VAL A 57 -0.72 -5.87 2.62
C VAL A 57 -1.69 -6.20 1.48
N LYS A 58 -2.39 -7.34 1.57
CA LYS A 58 -3.42 -7.76 0.61
C LYS A 58 -4.78 -7.88 1.27
N PHE A 59 -5.73 -7.03 0.90
CA PHE A 59 -7.12 -7.15 1.32
C PHE A 59 -7.91 -7.97 0.31
N THR A 60 -8.60 -9.02 0.75
CA THR A 60 -9.64 -9.69 -0.04
C THR A 60 -10.97 -9.01 0.24
N CYS A 61 -11.70 -8.59 -0.79
CA CYS A 61 -12.92 -7.82 -0.67
C CYS A 61 -13.89 -8.15 -1.81
N SER A 62 -14.84 -9.05 -1.54
CA SER A 62 -15.87 -9.46 -2.49
C SER A 62 -16.84 -8.32 -2.88
N GLU A 63 -17.00 -7.33 -1.99
CA GLU A 63 -17.90 -6.18 -2.16
C GLU A 63 -17.36 -5.11 -3.13
N MET A 64 -16.06 -5.15 -3.51
CA MET A 64 -15.37 -4.03 -4.18
C MET A 64 -15.67 -3.91 -5.69
N MET A 65 -16.33 -4.91 -6.29
CA MET A 65 -16.42 -5.05 -7.75
C MET A 65 -17.85 -5.33 -8.22
N ILE A 66 -18.80 -4.50 -7.81
CA ILE A 66 -20.13 -4.50 -8.45
C ILE A 66 -20.01 -3.69 -9.73
N GLU A 67 -20.26 -4.33 -10.87
CA GLU A 67 -20.23 -3.68 -12.17
C GLU A 67 -21.16 -2.46 -12.20
N GLN A 68 -20.75 -1.42 -12.93
CA GLN A 68 -21.54 -0.20 -13.18
C GLN A 68 -21.87 0.63 -11.93
N LYS A 69 -21.19 0.41 -10.80
CA LYS A 69 -21.31 1.25 -9.60
C LYS A 69 -19.98 1.87 -9.21
N TRP A 70 -20.00 3.18 -8.98
CA TRP A 70 -18.88 3.87 -8.37
C TRP A 70 -18.70 3.41 -6.93
N THR A 71 -17.46 3.06 -6.57
CA THR A 71 -17.11 2.56 -5.25
C THR A 71 -16.07 3.48 -4.64
N HIS A 72 -16.39 4.07 -3.49
CA HIS A 72 -15.45 4.90 -2.74
C HIS A 72 -14.57 4.02 -1.85
N ILE A 73 -13.26 4.10 -2.03
CA ILE A 73 -12.27 3.35 -1.26
C ILE A 73 -11.52 4.33 -0.34
N THR A 74 -11.40 3.99 0.93
CA THR A 74 -10.58 4.75 1.88
C THR A 74 -9.63 3.81 2.61
N LEU A 75 -8.34 4.15 2.59
CA LEU A 75 -7.31 3.47 3.35
C LEU A 75 -6.84 4.39 4.47
N VAL A 76 -6.82 3.88 5.70
CA VAL A 76 -6.39 4.63 6.88
C VAL A 76 -5.19 3.92 7.51
N TRP A 77 -4.07 4.63 7.59
CA TRP A 77 -2.86 4.16 8.25
C TRP A 77 -2.87 4.60 9.71
N ALA A 78 -2.93 3.63 10.63
CA ALA A 78 -2.81 3.86 12.05
C ALA A 78 -1.38 3.57 12.51
N LYS A 79 -0.71 4.58 13.07
CA LYS A 79 0.62 4.43 13.66
C LYS A 79 0.50 3.75 15.02
N GLY A 80 1.07 2.55 15.14
CA GLY A 80 1.29 1.90 16.42
C GLY A 80 2.62 2.29 17.07
N MET A 81 2.79 1.93 18.34
CA MET A 81 4.10 1.82 18.96
C MET A 81 4.72 0.47 18.55
N LEU A 82 5.98 0.43 18.11
CA LEU A 82 6.68 -0.77 17.58
C LEU A 82 6.02 -1.33 16.29
N LYS A 83 6.15 -2.65 16.06
CA LYS A 83 5.64 -3.46 14.93
C LYS A 83 4.09 -3.62 14.88
N ASN A 84 3.36 -2.69 15.49
CA ASN A 84 1.90 -2.79 15.67
C ASN A 84 1.13 -1.71 14.88
N SER A 85 1.69 -1.23 13.76
CA SER A 85 0.91 -0.34 12.90
C SER A 85 -0.17 -1.14 12.17
N ALA A 86 -1.20 -0.45 11.67
CA ALA A 86 -2.29 -1.09 10.95
C ALA A 86 -2.75 -0.26 9.76
N VAL A 87 -3.34 -0.93 8.78
CA VAL A 87 -4.08 -0.31 7.69
C VAL A 87 -5.52 -0.79 7.76
N THR A 88 -6.44 0.15 7.76
CA THR A 88 -7.87 -0.13 7.71
C THR A 88 -8.42 0.22 6.33
N LEU A 89 -9.16 -0.72 5.74
CA LEU A 89 -9.88 -0.53 4.48
C LEU A 89 -11.35 -0.21 4.77
N TYR A 90 -11.83 0.87 4.20
CA TYR A 90 -13.25 1.22 4.13
C TYR A 90 -13.72 1.23 2.67
N ILE A 91 -14.94 0.74 2.45
CA ILE A 91 -15.64 0.79 1.17
C ILE A 91 -16.99 1.47 1.38
N ASN A 92 -17.28 2.53 0.62
CA ASN A 92 -18.51 3.32 0.72
C ASN A 92 -18.83 3.76 2.16
N GLY A 93 -17.79 4.11 2.94
CA GLY A 93 -17.90 4.54 4.33
C GLY A 93 -17.98 3.41 5.37
N LYS A 94 -18.10 2.15 4.96
CA LYS A 94 -18.14 0.99 5.86
C LYS A 94 -16.76 0.37 6.03
N GLN A 95 -16.37 0.06 7.26
CA GLN A 95 -15.13 -0.67 7.53
C GLN A 95 -15.24 -2.12 7.04
N ILE A 96 -14.30 -2.53 6.19
CA ILE A 96 -14.27 -3.87 5.60
C ILE A 96 -13.25 -4.75 6.29
N ALA A 97 -12.04 -4.23 6.52
CA ALA A 97 -10.95 -5.02 7.08
C ALA A 97 -9.89 -4.14 7.74
N VAL A 98 -9.16 -4.73 8.70
CA VAL A 98 -7.99 -4.13 9.34
C VAL A 98 -6.85 -5.13 9.22
N GLN A 99 -5.68 -4.69 8.77
CA GLN A 99 -4.49 -5.52 8.71
C GLN A 99 -3.32 -4.88 9.45
N LYS A 100 -2.65 -5.69 10.28
CA LYS A 100 -1.41 -5.28 10.95
C LYS A 100 -0.28 -5.25 9.93
N VAL A 101 0.59 -4.28 10.06
CA VAL A 101 1.72 -4.10 9.16
C VAL A 101 2.88 -3.42 9.87
N ASN A 102 4.08 -3.83 9.47
CA ASN A 102 5.32 -3.21 9.92
C ASN A 102 5.72 -2.15 8.92
N PHE A 103 5.30 -0.91 9.15
CA PHE A 103 5.89 0.20 8.43
C PHE A 103 7.29 0.46 8.97
N TYR A 104 8.31 0.24 8.15
CA TYR A 104 9.64 0.76 8.41
C TYR A 104 9.62 2.27 8.27
N ILE A 105 9.14 2.97 9.30
CA ILE A 105 9.48 4.37 9.48
C ILE A 105 10.96 4.36 9.89
N LYS A 106 11.87 4.51 8.91
CA LYS A 106 13.27 4.82 9.19
C LYS A 106 13.31 6.18 9.89
N GLN A 107 13.15 6.16 11.21
CA GLN A 107 13.50 7.27 12.07
C GLN A 107 14.98 7.54 11.78
N LYS A 108 15.29 8.64 11.08
CA LYS A 108 16.65 9.17 11.08
C LYS A 108 16.97 9.41 12.56
N LYS A 109 17.78 8.54 13.16
CA LYS A 109 18.46 8.85 14.42
C LYS A 109 19.19 10.16 14.17
N LYS A 110 18.68 11.27 14.72
CA LYS A 110 19.49 12.46 14.92
C LYS A 110 20.64 12.00 15.81
N ARG A 111 21.82 11.84 15.20
CA ARG A 111 23.09 11.85 15.92
C ARG A 111 23.44 13.30 16.17
#